data_AF-A0A3G8ZQ54-F1
#
_entry.id   AF-A0A3G8ZQ54-F1
#
_cell.length_a   1.000
_cell.length_b   1.000
_cell.length_c   1.000
_cell.angle_alpha   90.00
_cell.angle_beta   90.00
_cell.angle_gamma   90.00
#
_symmetry.space_group_name_H-M   'P 1'
#
loop_
_entity.id
_entity.type
_entity.pdbx_description
1 polymer ?
#
loop_
_entity_poly.entity_id
_entity_poly.type
_entity_poly.pdbx_seq_one_letter_code
_entity_poly.pdbx_strand_id
1 'polypeptide(L)'
;MTAHQSTPYQLRPATSSAEVLAAQRLRFVVFEREGGASTPGPAQVDADEFDDICDHLIVWFQLSPDMQPEAVATYRLLPPHANDAHPRSSGLYSAAEFDLAALESLMPATVEAGRCAVHPDHRNGTTMALLWGGIARYMFLSGYRYVIGCASISLADGGAQAAHVWDVVQAKHLDPEGRRCAPRLRWNDLAVTRPLRARVPALLKGYLRLGAVVLGPPACDPDFNTADLLVLLDLERTEKRYLGYFLGMVEAG
;
A
#
# COMPACT_ATOMS: atom_id res chain seq x y z
N MET A 1 5.62 -33.10 23.18
CA MET A 1 5.81 -31.64 23.02
C MET A 1 5.96 -31.38 21.53
N THR A 2 4.87 -31.01 20.86
CA THR A 2 4.90 -30.62 19.44
C THR A 2 5.59 -29.26 19.36
N ALA A 3 6.81 -29.25 18.81
CA ALA A 3 7.47 -28.01 18.44
C ALA A 3 6.56 -27.29 17.45
N HIS A 4 6.10 -26.10 17.80
CA HIS A 4 5.51 -25.19 16.83
C HIS A 4 6.60 -24.93 15.79
N GLN A 5 6.46 -25.44 14.57
CA GLN A 5 7.34 -25.03 13.49
C GLN A 5 7.06 -23.56 13.23
N SER A 6 7.92 -22.69 13.74
CA SER A 6 7.92 -21.26 13.43
C SER A 6 8.01 -21.14 11.91
N THR A 7 7.09 -20.42 11.29
CA THR A 7 7.21 -20.10 9.87
C THR A 7 8.52 -19.32 9.65
N PRO A 8 9.22 -19.50 8.52
CA PRO A 8 10.46 -18.76 8.26
C PRO A 8 10.21 -17.26 8.01
N TYR A 9 8.96 -16.82 8.09
CA TYR A 9 8.54 -15.44 7.93
C TYR A 9 8.15 -14.85 9.28
N GLN A 10 8.64 -13.65 9.56
CA GLN A 10 8.29 -12.87 10.74
C GLN A 10 7.93 -11.44 10.34
N LEU A 11 6.74 -10.98 10.71
CA LEU A 11 6.36 -9.59 10.57
C LEU A 11 6.78 -8.79 11.81
N ARG A 12 7.47 -7.66 11.63
CA ARG A 12 7.74 -6.72 12.71
C ARG A 12 7.90 -5.29 12.19
N PRO A 13 7.51 -4.27 12.98
CA PRO A 13 7.89 -2.90 12.70
C PRO A 13 9.42 -2.74 12.74
N ALA A 14 9.95 -1.82 11.93
CA ALA A 14 11.33 -1.37 12.05
C ALA A 14 11.50 -0.59 13.37
N THR A 15 12.63 -0.79 14.03
CA THR A 15 12.97 -0.14 15.31
C THR A 15 14.32 0.57 15.27
N SER A 16 15.00 0.53 14.12
CA SER A 16 16.28 1.19 13.90
C SER A 16 16.43 1.65 12.46
N SER A 17 17.32 2.63 12.24
CA SER A 17 17.64 3.12 10.89
C SER A 17 18.22 2.03 9.98
N ALA A 18 18.91 1.03 10.53
CA ALA A 18 19.41 -0.11 9.76
C ALA A 18 18.27 -0.96 9.17
N GLU A 19 17.15 -1.07 9.88
CA GLU A 19 15.97 -1.81 9.42
C GLU A 19 15.15 -1.01 8.42
N VAL A 20 15.04 0.30 8.61
CA VAL A 20 14.48 1.22 7.60
C VAL A 20 15.30 1.13 6.31
N LEU A 21 16.63 1.12 6.40
CA LEU A 21 17.51 0.95 5.24
C LEU A 21 17.29 -0.39 4.54
N ALA A 22 17.00 -1.47 5.27
CA ALA A 22 16.66 -2.76 4.67
C ALA A 22 15.35 -2.67 3.86
N ALA A 23 14.33 -1.98 4.37
CA ALA A 23 13.10 -1.71 3.63
C ALA A 23 13.33 -0.83 2.40
N GLN A 24 14.15 0.23 2.51
CA GLN A 24 14.50 1.11 1.39
C GLN A 24 15.24 0.36 0.26
N ARG A 25 16.17 -0.54 0.62
CA ARG A 25 16.86 -1.40 -0.36
C ARG A 25 15.93 -2.38 -1.04
N LEU A 26 15.01 -2.98 -0.29
CA LEU A 26 13.97 -3.85 -0.86
C LEU A 26 13.08 -3.08 -1.84
N ARG A 27 12.67 -1.86 -1.49
CA ARG A 27 11.87 -0.99 -2.36
C ARG A 27 12.63 -0.67 -3.66
N PHE A 28 13.90 -0.28 -3.58
CA PHE A 28 14.74 -0.10 -4.78
C PHE A 28 14.77 -1.34 -5.67
N VAL A 29 14.95 -2.53 -5.07
CA VAL A 29 14.96 -3.81 -5.81
C VAL A 29 13.66 -4.03 -6.57
N VAL A 30 12.51 -3.76 -5.95
CA VAL A 30 11.19 -4.04 -6.53
C VAL A 30 10.76 -2.95 -7.50
N PHE A 31 10.95 -1.68 -7.15
CA PHE A 31 10.46 -0.55 -7.92
C PHE A 31 11.38 -0.20 -9.08
N GLU A 32 12.68 -0.04 -8.83
CA GLU A 32 13.62 0.42 -9.86
C GLU A 32 14.23 -0.75 -10.61
N ARG A 33 14.87 -1.69 -9.91
CA ARG A 33 15.62 -2.78 -10.56
C ARG A 33 14.71 -3.73 -11.36
N GLU A 34 13.53 -4.03 -10.84
CA GLU A 34 12.55 -4.90 -11.51
C GLU A 34 11.50 -4.10 -12.27
N GLY A 35 10.90 -3.09 -11.62
CA GLY A 35 9.80 -2.31 -12.19
C GLY A 35 10.21 -1.23 -13.19
N GLY A 36 11.49 -0.87 -13.23
CA GLY A 36 12.00 0.20 -14.10
C GLY A 36 11.59 1.61 -13.66
N ALA A 37 11.11 1.77 -12.43
CA ALA A 37 10.75 3.07 -11.89
C ALA A 37 12.00 3.92 -11.58
N SER A 38 11.84 5.24 -11.55
CA SER A 38 12.87 6.16 -11.05
C SER A 38 12.61 6.43 -9.56
N THR A 39 13.40 5.82 -8.67
CA THR A 39 13.22 5.99 -7.22
C THR A 39 14.04 7.16 -6.65
N PRO A 40 13.54 7.88 -5.63
CA PRO A 40 14.30 8.94 -4.97
C PRO A 40 15.38 8.36 -4.04
N GLY A 41 16.40 9.17 -3.75
CA GLY A 41 17.42 8.84 -2.75
C GLY A 41 18.79 8.46 -3.32
N PRO A 42 19.71 7.96 -2.47
CA PRO A 42 21.02 7.50 -2.90
C PRO A 42 20.95 6.27 -3.82
N ALA A 43 22.05 5.99 -4.52
CA ALA A 43 22.13 4.80 -5.37
C ALA A 43 21.77 3.52 -4.60
N GLN A 44 20.91 2.69 -5.19
CA GLN A 44 20.43 1.41 -4.66
C GLN A 44 19.51 1.50 -3.43
N VAL A 45 18.88 2.64 -3.22
CA VAL A 45 18.01 2.92 -2.07
C VAL A 45 16.83 3.77 -2.54
N ASP A 46 15.60 3.31 -2.32
CA ASP A 46 14.37 4.12 -2.47
C ASP A 46 14.12 4.81 -1.13
N ALA A 47 14.47 6.10 -1.04
CA ALA A 47 14.37 6.90 0.18
C ALA A 47 13.81 8.30 -0.09
N ASP A 48 12.84 8.71 0.72
CA ASP A 48 12.23 10.04 0.69
C ASP A 48 12.04 10.59 2.11
N GLU A 49 11.60 11.85 2.23
CA GLU A 49 11.40 12.55 3.50
C GLU A 49 10.35 11.90 4.42
N PHE A 50 9.47 11.07 3.89
CA PHE A 50 8.44 10.40 4.69
C PHE A 50 9.00 9.25 5.50
N ASP A 51 10.17 8.71 5.13
CA ASP A 51 10.75 7.55 5.83
C ASP A 51 11.04 7.80 7.31
N ASP A 52 11.32 9.05 7.69
CA ASP A 52 11.63 9.45 9.07
C ASP A 52 10.39 9.59 9.95
N ILE A 53 9.22 9.84 9.35
CA ILE A 53 7.96 10.08 10.07
C ILE A 53 6.96 8.92 9.93
N CYS A 54 7.28 7.92 9.11
CA CYS A 54 6.46 6.73 8.94
C CYS A 54 6.96 5.57 9.78
N ASP A 55 6.02 4.74 10.20
CA ASP A 55 6.30 3.38 10.64
C ASP A 55 6.55 2.48 9.41
N HIS A 56 7.49 1.54 9.53
CA HIS A 56 7.82 0.59 8.47
C HIS A 56 7.49 -0.83 8.93
N LEU A 57 6.46 -1.44 8.36
CA LEU A 57 6.16 -2.84 8.57
C LEU A 57 7.03 -3.69 7.65
N ILE A 58 7.83 -4.59 8.20
CA ILE A 58 8.75 -5.42 7.42
C ILE A 58 8.46 -6.90 7.71
N VAL A 59 8.29 -7.67 6.63
CA VAL A 59 8.33 -9.13 6.69
C VAL A 59 9.78 -9.56 6.47
N TRP A 60 10.33 -10.20 7.49
CA TRP A 60 11.65 -10.80 7.47
C TRP A 60 11.54 -12.28 7.14
N PHE A 61 12.45 -12.75 6.31
CA PHE A 61 12.60 -14.16 5.99
C PHE A 61 13.91 -14.69 6.55
N GLN A 62 13.86 -15.82 7.24
CA GLN A 62 15.02 -16.51 7.78
C GLN A 62 14.78 -18.02 7.74
N LEU A 63 15.53 -18.73 6.89
CA LEU A 63 15.35 -20.17 6.68
C LEU A 63 15.91 -21.01 7.85
N SER A 64 16.94 -20.51 8.51
CA SER A 64 17.59 -21.17 9.65
C SER A 64 18.20 -20.14 10.61
N PRO A 65 18.36 -20.47 11.91
CA PRO A 65 18.84 -19.51 12.91
C PRO A 65 20.24 -18.94 12.66
N ASP A 66 21.07 -19.61 11.86
CA ASP A 66 22.43 -19.22 11.47
C ASP A 66 22.48 -18.28 10.25
N MET A 67 21.38 -18.17 9.50
CA MET A 67 21.26 -17.24 8.37
C MET A 67 20.84 -15.86 8.86
N GLN A 68 21.37 -14.80 8.23
CA GLN A 68 20.89 -13.45 8.52
C GLN A 68 19.47 -13.26 7.97
N PRO A 69 18.56 -12.63 8.73
CA PRO A 69 17.23 -12.30 8.24
C PRO A 69 17.27 -11.34 7.05
N GLU A 70 16.48 -11.61 6.03
CA GLU A 70 16.32 -10.78 4.84
C GLU A 70 14.95 -10.07 4.86
N ALA A 71 14.92 -8.78 4.55
CA ALA A 71 13.67 -8.06 4.34
C ALA A 71 13.07 -8.46 2.98
N VAL A 72 11.94 -9.17 2.98
CA VAL A 72 11.32 -9.71 1.76
C VAL A 72 9.99 -9.07 1.39
N ALA A 73 9.37 -8.37 2.34
CA ALA A 73 8.27 -7.46 2.05
C ALA A 73 8.23 -6.28 2.99
N THR A 74 7.70 -5.15 2.53
CA THR A 74 7.54 -3.96 3.36
C THR A 74 6.26 -3.18 3.02
N TYR A 75 5.76 -2.44 3.99
CA TYR A 75 4.69 -1.45 3.85
C TYR A 75 4.99 -0.26 4.76
N ARG A 76 4.90 0.95 4.22
CA ARG A 76 5.11 2.19 4.97
C ARG A 76 3.76 2.76 5.45
N LEU A 77 3.68 3.17 6.71
CA LEU A 77 2.48 3.71 7.34
C LEU A 77 2.77 5.09 7.92
N LEU A 78 2.10 6.13 7.44
CA LEU A 78 2.13 7.48 7.99
C LEU A 78 0.95 7.65 8.95
N PRO A 79 1.16 7.65 10.27
CA PRO A 79 0.08 7.92 11.21
C PRO A 79 -0.25 9.41 11.30
N PRO A 80 -1.50 9.76 11.63
CA PRO A 80 -1.94 11.15 11.68
C PRO A 80 -1.25 11.97 12.78
N HIS A 81 -0.74 11.34 13.84
CA HIS A 81 0.00 12.05 14.87
C HIS A 81 1.42 12.47 14.42
N ALA A 82 1.97 11.84 13.38
CA ALA A 82 3.27 12.19 12.80
C ALA A 82 3.15 13.21 11.66
N ASN A 83 1.93 13.45 11.15
CA ASN A 83 1.65 14.49 10.17
C ASN A 83 1.23 15.80 10.88
N ASP A 84 2.11 16.80 10.85
CA ASP A 84 1.92 18.12 11.44
C ASP A 84 1.51 19.21 10.42
N ALA A 85 1.22 18.82 9.18
CA ALA A 85 0.81 19.74 8.13
C ALA A 85 -0.55 20.41 8.44
N HIS A 86 -0.72 21.62 7.93
CA HIS A 86 -1.95 22.41 8.06
C HIS A 86 -2.29 23.05 6.70
N PRO A 87 -3.33 22.59 5.99
CA PRO A 87 -4.23 21.47 6.32
C PRO A 87 -3.50 20.12 6.40
N ARG A 88 -4.02 19.16 7.18
CA ARG A 88 -3.37 17.84 7.32
C ARG A 88 -3.31 17.11 5.99
N SER A 89 -4.31 17.31 5.14
CA SER A 89 -4.41 16.72 3.81
C SER A 89 -3.25 17.08 2.87
N SER A 90 -2.45 18.11 3.17
CA SER A 90 -1.27 18.46 2.35
C SER A 90 0.01 17.74 2.79
N GLY A 91 0.03 17.11 3.97
CA GLY A 91 1.21 16.43 4.52
C GLY A 91 1.31 14.95 4.15
N LEU A 92 0.55 14.49 3.16
CA LEU A 92 0.52 13.09 2.72
C LEU A 92 1.21 12.95 1.37
N TYR A 93 1.78 11.79 1.11
CA TYR A 93 2.37 11.49 -0.20
C TYR A 93 1.30 11.59 -1.31
N SER A 94 0.10 11.05 -1.08
CA SER A 94 -1.00 11.11 -2.03
C SER A 94 -1.43 12.56 -2.38
N ALA A 95 -1.02 13.58 -1.61
CA ALA A 95 -1.30 14.98 -1.94
C ALA A 95 -0.49 15.51 -3.13
N ALA A 96 0.65 14.87 -3.43
CA ALA A 96 1.44 15.13 -4.63
C ALA A 96 0.73 14.63 -5.91
N GLU A 97 -0.10 13.59 -5.77
CA GLU A 97 -0.83 12.98 -6.89
C GLU A 97 -2.29 13.44 -6.99
N PHE A 98 -2.91 13.84 -5.89
CA PHE A 98 -4.34 14.18 -5.81
C PHE A 98 -4.60 15.47 -5.01
N ASP A 99 -5.72 16.13 -5.31
CA ASP A 99 -6.32 17.12 -4.41
C ASP A 99 -7.13 16.40 -3.31
N LEU A 100 -6.62 16.44 -2.09
CA LEU A 100 -7.16 15.76 -0.92
C LEU A 100 -8.06 16.64 -0.04
N ALA A 101 -8.38 17.87 -0.46
CA ALA A 101 -9.13 18.82 0.38
C ALA A 101 -10.48 18.26 0.90
N ALA A 102 -11.15 17.44 0.10
CA ALA A 102 -12.42 16.78 0.46
C ALA A 102 -12.30 15.78 1.63
N LEU A 103 -11.08 15.40 2.02
CA LEU A 103 -10.80 14.42 3.07
C LEU A 103 -10.27 15.04 4.37
N GLU A 104 -10.10 16.36 4.44
CA GLU A 104 -9.46 17.02 5.59
C GLU A 104 -10.12 16.64 6.93
N SER A 105 -11.45 16.52 6.96
CA SER A 105 -12.18 16.13 8.18
C SER A 105 -11.90 14.70 8.64
N LEU A 106 -11.40 13.83 7.76
CA LEU A 106 -11.05 12.43 8.07
C LEU A 106 -9.61 12.31 8.56
N MET A 107 -8.72 13.21 8.13
CA MET A 107 -7.27 13.14 8.34
C MET A 107 -6.84 12.89 9.80
N PRO A 108 -7.50 13.45 10.85
CA PRO A 108 -7.12 13.15 12.23
C PRO A 108 -7.22 11.67 12.63
N ALA A 109 -7.97 10.85 11.89
CA ALA A 109 -8.18 9.43 12.14
C ALA A 109 -7.70 8.54 10.98
N THR A 110 -6.90 9.09 10.07
CA THR A 110 -6.45 8.42 8.83
C THR A 110 -4.97 8.08 8.90
N VAL A 111 -4.64 6.83 8.60
CA VAL A 111 -3.29 6.39 8.29
C VAL A 111 -3.12 6.32 6.78
N GLU A 112 -2.08 6.95 6.24
CA GLU A 112 -1.69 6.71 4.84
C GLU A 112 -0.77 5.50 4.77
N ALA A 113 -1.10 4.57 3.88
CA ALA A 113 -0.34 3.36 3.64
C ALA A 113 0.21 3.40 2.21
N GLY A 114 1.53 3.29 2.07
CA GLY A 114 2.18 3.27 0.76
C GLY A 114 3.45 2.42 0.69
N ARG A 115 4.14 2.52 -0.45
CA ARG A 115 5.45 1.87 -0.71
C ARG A 115 5.46 0.35 -0.44
N CYS A 116 4.36 -0.32 -0.79
CA CYS A 116 4.26 -1.77 -0.68
C CYS A 116 5.21 -2.45 -1.66
N ALA A 117 6.25 -3.12 -1.17
CA ALA A 117 7.19 -3.88 -1.98
C ALA A 117 7.26 -5.32 -1.50
N VAL A 118 7.25 -6.29 -2.43
CA VAL A 118 7.41 -7.72 -2.14
C VAL A 118 8.42 -8.29 -3.10
N HIS A 119 9.50 -8.87 -2.56
CA HIS A 119 10.55 -9.52 -3.33
C HIS A 119 9.94 -10.58 -4.26
N PRO A 120 10.33 -10.66 -5.54
CA PRO A 120 9.76 -11.60 -6.52
C PRO A 120 9.63 -13.04 -6.01
N ASP A 121 10.70 -13.54 -5.37
CA ASP A 121 10.77 -14.91 -4.86
C ASP A 121 9.87 -15.18 -3.64
N HIS A 122 9.31 -14.12 -3.05
CA HIS A 122 8.44 -14.15 -1.87
C HIS A 122 7.02 -13.66 -2.16
N ARG A 123 6.62 -13.50 -3.42
CA ARG A 123 5.25 -13.15 -3.85
C ARG A 123 4.29 -14.33 -3.71
N ASN A 124 4.05 -14.71 -2.47
CA ASN A 124 3.13 -15.78 -2.09
C ASN A 124 2.00 -15.24 -1.20
N GLY A 125 0.99 -16.08 -0.94
CA GLY A 125 -0.15 -15.69 -0.11
C GLY A 125 0.23 -15.35 1.33
N THR A 126 1.27 -15.97 1.87
CA THR A 126 1.73 -15.78 3.26
C THR A 126 2.29 -14.39 3.48
N THR A 127 3.21 -13.93 2.63
CA THR A 127 3.87 -12.62 2.77
C THR A 127 2.86 -11.47 2.74
N MET A 128 1.94 -11.51 1.78
CA MET A 128 0.89 -10.50 1.67
C MET A 128 -0.07 -10.57 2.87
N ALA A 129 -0.46 -11.77 3.29
CA ALA A 129 -1.34 -11.94 4.45
C ALA A 129 -0.70 -11.42 5.76
N LEU A 130 0.62 -11.59 5.93
CA LEU A 130 1.36 -11.01 7.05
C LEU A 130 1.31 -9.49 7.03
N LEU A 131 1.61 -8.85 5.89
CA LEU A 131 1.51 -7.39 5.77
C LEU A 131 0.11 -6.88 6.12
N TRP A 132 -0.94 -7.51 5.57
CA TRP A 132 -2.32 -7.16 5.90
C TRP A 132 -2.67 -7.38 7.37
N GLY A 133 -2.20 -8.47 7.97
CA GLY A 133 -2.30 -8.72 9.41
C GLY A 133 -1.64 -7.61 10.23
N GLY A 134 -0.45 -7.17 9.81
CA GLY A 134 0.27 -6.05 10.42
C GLY A 134 -0.50 -4.75 10.37
N ILE A 135 -1.05 -4.39 9.20
CA ILE A 135 -1.89 -3.20 9.04
C ILE A 135 -3.13 -3.33 9.94
N ALA A 136 -3.81 -4.46 9.94
CA ALA A 136 -4.99 -4.67 10.78
C ALA A 136 -4.67 -4.52 12.28
N ARG A 137 -3.57 -5.12 12.75
CA ARG A 137 -3.10 -4.99 14.13
C ARG A 137 -2.69 -3.57 14.46
N TYR A 138 -1.99 -2.89 13.55
CA TYR A 138 -1.59 -1.49 13.71
C TYR A 138 -2.81 -0.60 13.92
N MET A 139 -3.80 -0.72 13.03
CA MET A 139 -5.04 0.06 13.12
C MET A 139 -5.83 -0.26 14.38
N PHE A 140 -5.92 -1.53 14.77
CA PHE A 140 -6.60 -1.96 16.00
C PHE A 140 -5.94 -1.38 17.27
N LEU A 141 -4.61 -1.43 17.37
CA LEU A 141 -3.87 -0.94 18.54
C LEU A 141 -3.85 0.58 18.62
N SER A 142 -3.78 1.26 17.48
CA SER A 142 -3.76 2.73 17.42
C SER A 142 -5.15 3.35 17.58
N GLY A 143 -6.21 2.61 17.28
CA GLY A 143 -7.59 3.12 17.31
C GLY A 143 -7.93 4.04 16.13
N TYR A 144 -7.08 4.12 15.10
CA TYR A 144 -7.38 4.84 13.87
C TYR A 144 -8.45 4.11 13.05
N ARG A 145 -9.17 4.87 12.22
CA ARG A 145 -10.35 4.37 11.51
C ARG A 145 -10.13 4.18 10.03
N TYR A 146 -9.44 5.12 9.39
CA TYR A 146 -9.32 5.15 7.95
C TYR A 146 -7.91 4.74 7.51
N VAL A 147 -7.84 4.00 6.41
CA VAL A 147 -6.60 3.81 5.66
C VAL A 147 -6.79 4.43 4.29
N ILE A 148 -5.83 5.27 3.87
CA ILE A 148 -5.77 5.77 2.49
C ILE A 148 -4.46 5.36 1.83
N GLY A 149 -4.42 5.40 0.51
CA GLY A 149 -3.17 5.24 -0.25
C GLY A 149 -3.42 5.09 -1.75
N CYS A 150 -2.34 5.16 -2.52
CA CYS A 150 -2.36 4.93 -3.96
C CYS A 150 -2.26 3.43 -4.26
N ALA A 151 -3.24 2.90 -4.97
CA ALA A 151 -3.17 1.58 -5.59
C ALA A 151 -2.74 1.75 -7.06
N SER A 152 -1.46 1.51 -7.31
CA SER A 152 -0.81 1.72 -8.60
C SER A 152 -1.02 0.52 -9.53
N ILE A 153 -1.29 0.81 -10.80
CA ILE A 153 -1.48 -0.18 -11.86
C ILE A 153 -0.48 0.11 -12.97
N SER A 154 0.36 -0.86 -13.31
CA SER A 154 1.38 -0.68 -14.34
C SER A 154 0.76 -0.34 -15.70
N LEU A 155 1.40 0.59 -16.41
CA LEU A 155 1.09 0.95 -17.79
C LEU A 155 2.00 0.26 -18.80
N ALA A 156 2.82 -0.71 -18.36
CA ALA A 156 3.76 -1.43 -19.22
C ALA A 156 3.08 -2.20 -20.37
N ASP A 157 1.78 -2.52 -20.24
CA ASP A 157 0.97 -3.15 -21.28
C ASP A 157 0.25 -2.14 -22.21
N GLY A 158 0.69 -0.88 -22.22
CA GLY A 158 0.02 0.21 -22.90
C GLY A 158 -1.24 0.71 -22.15
N GLY A 159 -1.40 0.31 -20.89
CA GLY A 159 -2.49 0.74 -20.02
C GLY A 159 -3.77 -0.09 -20.13
N ALA A 160 -3.74 -1.21 -20.87
CA ALA A 160 -4.91 -2.06 -21.08
C ALA A 160 -5.47 -2.60 -19.75
N GLN A 161 -4.60 -3.01 -18.82
CA GLN A 161 -5.00 -3.41 -17.48
C GLN A 161 -5.58 -2.26 -16.67
N ALA A 162 -4.92 -1.09 -16.67
CA ALA A 162 -5.39 0.09 -15.95
C ALA A 162 -6.77 0.55 -16.42
N ALA A 163 -7.03 0.56 -17.73
CA ALA A 163 -8.32 0.94 -18.30
C ALA A 163 -9.43 -0.01 -17.85
N HIS A 164 -9.18 -1.33 -17.91
CA HIS A 164 -10.16 -2.31 -17.44
C HIS A 164 -10.46 -2.20 -15.94
N VAL A 165 -9.42 -2.00 -15.12
CA VAL A 165 -9.61 -1.83 -13.67
C VAL A 165 -10.40 -0.56 -13.39
N TRP A 166 -10.13 0.52 -14.13
CA TRP A 166 -10.89 1.75 -14.02
C TRP A 166 -12.37 1.55 -14.36
N ASP A 167 -12.71 0.82 -15.43
CA ASP A 167 -14.10 0.46 -15.76
C ASP A 167 -14.79 -0.30 -14.61
N VAL A 168 -14.11 -1.28 -14.01
CA VAL A 168 -14.63 -2.05 -12.87
C VAL A 168 -14.87 -1.15 -11.65
N VAL A 169 -13.93 -0.24 -11.37
CA VAL A 169 -14.02 0.69 -10.26
C VAL A 169 -15.16 1.67 -10.46
N GLN A 170 -15.28 2.29 -11.64
CA GLN A 170 -16.36 3.22 -11.96
C GLN A 170 -17.73 2.59 -11.79
N ALA A 171 -17.87 1.32 -12.17
CA ALA A 171 -19.14 0.62 -12.09
C ALA A 171 -19.58 0.28 -10.66
N LYS A 172 -18.64 0.06 -9.71
CA LYS A 172 -18.97 -0.62 -8.44
C LYS A 172 -18.26 -0.11 -7.18
N HIS A 173 -17.17 0.63 -7.32
CA HIS A 173 -16.26 0.91 -6.20
C HIS A 173 -15.94 2.40 -6.01
N LEU A 174 -16.61 3.32 -6.71
CA LEU A 174 -16.50 4.74 -6.41
C LEU A 174 -17.11 5.06 -5.03
N ASP A 175 -16.52 6.04 -4.33
CA ASP A 175 -17.03 6.48 -3.03
C ASP A 175 -18.48 6.97 -3.14
N PRO A 176 -19.43 6.34 -2.43
CA PRO A 176 -20.84 6.69 -2.50
C PRO A 176 -21.15 8.03 -1.81
N GLU A 177 -20.29 8.50 -0.91
CA GLU A 177 -20.47 9.79 -0.22
C GLU A 177 -19.97 10.99 -1.02
N GLY A 178 -19.38 10.76 -2.19
CA GLY A 178 -19.03 11.83 -3.11
C GLY A 178 -17.77 12.61 -2.74
N ARG A 179 -16.89 12.09 -1.87
CA ARG A 179 -15.58 12.70 -1.56
C ARG A 179 -14.62 12.50 -2.72
N ARG A 180 -14.83 13.25 -3.80
CA ARG A 180 -14.02 13.16 -5.01
C ARG A 180 -12.69 13.89 -4.82
N CYS A 181 -11.60 13.20 -5.10
CA CYS A 181 -10.24 13.73 -5.12
C CYS A 181 -9.78 13.78 -6.58
N ALA A 182 -9.54 14.98 -7.10
CA ALA A 182 -9.11 15.16 -8.48
C ALA A 182 -7.60 14.84 -8.59
N PRO A 183 -7.17 14.05 -9.59
CA PRO A 183 -5.75 13.84 -9.82
C PRO A 183 -5.08 15.14 -10.28
N ARG A 184 -3.86 15.40 -9.81
CA ARG A 184 -3.01 16.53 -10.24
C ARG A 184 -2.63 16.37 -11.71
N LEU A 185 -2.27 15.14 -12.09
CA LEU A 185 -2.06 14.73 -13.47
C LEU A 185 -2.98 13.55 -13.77
N ARG A 186 -4.08 13.81 -14.50
CA ARG A 186 -5.04 12.76 -14.85
C ARG A 186 -4.46 11.80 -15.88
N TRP A 187 -4.57 10.48 -15.63
CA TRP A 187 -4.28 9.48 -16.65
C TRP A 187 -5.35 9.46 -17.76
N ASN A 188 -4.93 9.45 -19.02
CA ASN A 188 -5.83 9.47 -20.18
C ASN A 188 -5.97 8.07 -20.78
N ASP A 189 -7.16 7.50 -20.64
CA ASP A 189 -7.50 6.16 -21.09
C ASP A 189 -8.27 6.13 -22.43
N LEU A 190 -8.54 7.27 -23.07
CA LEU A 190 -9.44 7.36 -24.23
C LEU A 190 -8.98 6.50 -25.43
N ALA A 191 -7.67 6.43 -25.68
CA ALA A 191 -7.10 5.69 -26.80
C ALA A 191 -6.74 4.23 -26.45
N VAL A 192 -6.96 3.81 -25.20
CA VAL A 192 -6.54 2.48 -24.72
C VAL A 192 -7.54 1.41 -25.14
N THR A 193 -7.08 0.32 -25.74
CA THR A 193 -7.97 -0.80 -26.05
C THR A 193 -8.24 -1.62 -24.78
N ARG A 194 -9.53 -1.81 -24.45
CA ARG A 194 -9.92 -2.59 -23.27
C ARG A 194 -9.78 -4.09 -23.58
N PRO A 195 -9.11 -4.88 -22.72
CA PRO A 195 -9.08 -6.32 -22.87
C PRO A 195 -10.44 -6.93 -22.50
N LEU A 196 -10.82 -8.01 -23.20
CA LEU A 196 -12.02 -8.80 -22.87
C LEU A 196 -11.94 -9.42 -21.47
N ARG A 197 -10.71 -9.69 -21.00
CA ARG A 197 -10.42 -10.22 -19.67
C ARG A 197 -9.16 -9.55 -19.14
N ALA A 198 -9.30 -8.74 -18.11
CA ALA A 198 -8.18 -8.37 -17.26
C ALA A 198 -8.51 -8.72 -15.81
N ARG A 199 -7.48 -8.65 -14.97
CA ARG A 199 -7.58 -8.96 -13.55
C ARG A 199 -7.21 -7.71 -12.78
N VAL A 200 -8.04 -7.40 -11.78
CA VAL A 200 -7.69 -6.43 -10.76
C VAL A 200 -6.43 -6.92 -10.03
N PRO A 201 -5.37 -6.10 -9.89
CA PRO A 201 -4.18 -6.44 -9.13
C PRO A 201 -4.50 -6.95 -7.73
N ALA A 202 -3.70 -7.89 -7.21
CA ALA A 202 -4.01 -8.60 -5.98
C ALA A 202 -4.19 -7.66 -4.77
N LEU A 203 -3.35 -6.62 -4.67
CA LEU A 203 -3.41 -5.62 -3.59
C LEU A 203 -4.73 -4.84 -3.64
N LEU A 204 -5.05 -4.21 -4.79
CA LEU A 204 -6.31 -3.49 -4.97
C LEU A 204 -7.51 -4.40 -4.75
N LYS A 205 -7.47 -5.64 -5.26
CA LYS A 205 -8.53 -6.63 -5.02
C LYS A 205 -8.72 -6.93 -3.54
N GLY A 206 -7.64 -6.91 -2.75
CA GLY A 206 -7.68 -7.00 -1.29
C GLY A 206 -8.46 -5.85 -0.66
N TYR A 207 -8.08 -4.61 -0.97
CA TYR A 207 -8.78 -3.40 -0.52
C TYR A 207 -10.28 -3.42 -0.90
N LEU A 208 -10.61 -3.69 -2.17
CA LEU A 208 -11.99 -3.70 -2.64
C LEU A 208 -12.85 -4.78 -1.95
N ARG A 209 -12.27 -5.94 -1.61
CA ARG A 209 -12.95 -6.99 -0.84
C ARG A 209 -13.25 -6.59 0.60
N LEU A 210 -12.44 -5.68 1.17
CA LEU A 210 -12.65 -5.10 2.49
C LEU A 210 -13.67 -3.96 2.48
N GLY A 211 -14.24 -3.63 1.31
CA GLY A 211 -15.18 -2.53 1.16
C GLY A 211 -14.50 -1.17 0.97
N ALA A 212 -13.21 -1.15 0.62
CA ALA A 212 -12.56 0.09 0.22
C ALA A 212 -13.22 0.67 -1.04
N VAL A 213 -13.20 2.00 -1.12
CA VAL A 213 -13.72 2.78 -2.22
C VAL A 213 -12.61 3.56 -2.90
N VAL A 214 -12.83 3.94 -4.16
CA VAL A 214 -11.93 4.79 -4.94
C VAL A 214 -12.49 6.20 -5.01
N LEU A 215 -11.60 7.17 -4.82
CA LEU A 215 -11.97 8.57 -4.63
C LEU A 215 -11.99 9.40 -5.91
N GLY A 216 -11.68 8.84 -7.08
CA GLY A 216 -11.73 9.59 -8.33
C GLY A 216 -11.06 8.88 -9.50
N PRO A 217 -10.94 9.58 -10.65
CA PRO A 217 -10.14 9.11 -11.78
C PRO A 217 -8.68 8.89 -11.41
N PRO A 218 -7.98 7.95 -12.07
CA PRO A 218 -6.59 7.68 -11.79
C PRO A 218 -5.67 8.87 -12.09
N ALA A 219 -4.65 9.03 -11.24
CA ALA A 219 -3.48 9.87 -11.54
C ALA A 219 -2.51 9.10 -12.44
N CYS A 220 -1.74 9.83 -13.24
CA CYS A 220 -0.63 9.29 -14.01
C CYS A 220 0.65 9.56 -13.23
N ASP A 221 1.39 8.50 -12.90
CA ASP A 221 2.73 8.59 -12.31
C ASP A 221 3.77 8.22 -13.38
N PRO A 222 4.49 9.21 -13.94
CA PRO A 222 5.51 8.97 -14.96
C PRO A 222 6.76 8.26 -14.41
N ASP A 223 7.09 8.47 -13.14
CA ASP A 223 8.32 7.93 -12.53
C ASP A 223 8.18 6.42 -12.32
N PHE A 224 6.97 5.95 -12.03
CA PHE A 224 6.66 4.53 -11.91
C PHE A 224 6.01 3.91 -13.16
N ASN A 225 5.66 4.74 -14.16
CA ASN A 225 4.88 4.33 -15.32
C ASN A 225 3.58 3.60 -14.92
N THR A 226 2.81 4.22 -14.02
CA THR A 226 1.58 3.66 -13.46
C THR A 226 0.38 4.61 -13.60
N ALA A 227 -0.81 4.02 -13.54
CA ALA A 227 -2.05 4.71 -13.26
C ALA A 227 -2.46 4.41 -11.81
N ASP A 228 -2.56 5.45 -11.00
CA ASP A 228 -2.70 5.34 -9.57
C ASP A 228 -4.12 5.68 -9.17
N LEU A 229 -4.74 4.81 -8.37
CA LEU A 229 -6.08 5.02 -7.82
C LEU A 229 -5.98 5.36 -6.35
N LEU A 230 -6.51 6.52 -5.95
CA LEU A 230 -6.63 6.86 -4.54
C LEU A 230 -7.74 6.03 -3.90
N VAL A 231 -7.34 5.16 -2.97
CA VAL A 231 -8.22 4.24 -2.24
C VAL A 231 -8.45 4.76 -0.83
N LEU A 232 -9.67 4.60 -0.33
CA LEU A 232 -10.08 4.84 1.06
C LEU A 232 -10.74 3.58 1.62
N LEU A 233 -10.22 3.06 2.72
CA LEU A 233 -10.81 2.00 3.51
C LEU A 233 -11.33 2.57 4.83
N ASP A 234 -12.61 2.33 5.13
CA ASP A 234 -13.22 2.63 6.42
C ASP A 234 -13.37 1.33 7.22
N LEU A 235 -12.61 1.21 8.31
CA LEU A 235 -12.62 0.01 9.15
C LEU A 235 -13.95 -0.22 9.86
N GLU A 236 -14.77 0.82 10.07
CA GLU A 236 -16.11 0.64 10.65
C GLU A 236 -17.10 0.02 9.66
N ARG A 237 -16.83 0.14 8.35
CA ARG A 237 -17.65 -0.45 7.28
C ARG A 237 -17.14 -1.80 6.82
N THR A 238 -15.93 -2.17 7.22
CA THR A 238 -15.34 -3.46 6.91
C THR A 238 -16.06 -4.56 7.70
N GLU A 239 -16.43 -5.67 7.06
CA GLU A 239 -17.09 -6.76 7.80
C GLU A 239 -16.14 -7.32 8.88
N LYS A 240 -16.65 -7.39 10.12
CA LYS A 240 -15.88 -7.85 11.30
C LYS A 240 -15.19 -9.21 11.11
N ARG A 241 -15.76 -10.09 10.29
CA ARG A 241 -15.16 -11.40 9.96
C ARG A 241 -13.80 -11.27 9.27
N TYR A 242 -13.66 -10.30 8.35
CA TYR A 242 -12.40 -10.09 7.64
C TYR A 242 -11.35 -9.47 8.55
N LEU A 243 -11.73 -8.52 9.41
CA LEU A 243 -10.83 -7.97 10.43
C LEU A 243 -10.34 -9.07 11.39
N GLY A 244 -11.24 -9.94 11.86
CA GLY A 244 -10.88 -11.06 12.73
C GLY A 244 -9.94 -12.07 12.08
N TYR A 245 -10.08 -12.34 10.78
CA TYR A 245 -9.15 -13.21 10.05
C TYR A 245 -7.72 -12.64 10.06
N PHE A 246 -7.55 -11.35 9.73
CA PHE A 246 -6.22 -10.73 9.70
C PHE A 246 -5.61 -10.57 11.09
N LEU A 247 -6.41 -10.24 12.10
CA LEU A 247 -5.94 -10.15 13.50
C LEU A 247 -5.48 -11.52 14.03
N GLY A 248 -6.24 -12.59 13.77
CA GLY A 248 -5.88 -13.94 14.22
C GLY A 248 -4.63 -14.52 13.54
N MET A 249 -4.24 -14.00 12.37
CA MET A 249 -3.00 -14.41 11.70
C MET A 249 -1.73 -13.87 12.37
N VAL A 250 -1.80 -12.71 13.02
CA VAL A 250 -0.65 -12.13 13.74
C VAL A 250 -0.46 -12.77 15.12
N GLU A 251 -1.49 -13.41 15.67
CA GLU A 251 -1.40 -14.17 16.92
C GLU A 251 -0.82 -15.58 16.71
N ALA A 252 -0.78 -16.07 15.47
CA ALA A 252 -0.36 -17.43 15.10
C ALA A 252 1.06 -17.52 14.48
N GLY A 253 1.72 -16.38 14.24
CA GLY A 253 3.09 -16.28 13.72
C GLY A 253 4.00 -15.54 14.70
#